data_AF-A0A371GCP8-F1
#
_entry.id   AF-A0A371GCP8-F1
#
_cell.length_a   1.000
_cell.length_b   1.000
_cell.length_c   1.000
_cell.angle_alpha   90.00
_cell.angle_beta   90.00
_cell.angle_gamma   90.00
#
_symmetry.space_group_name_H-M   'P 1'
#
loop_
_entity.id
_entity.type
_entity.pdbx_description
1 polymer ?
#
loop_
_entity_poly.entity_id
_entity_poly.type
_entity_poly.pdbx_seq_one_letter_code
_entity_poly.pdbx_strand_id
1 'polypeptide(L)'
;MKEVHEGAFETHTNNHALARKILRVGYYWTQMESDYSTPWSFSMWGLDTIGPIETKVPNKHRFILVAIEYFTKWMEVASYASVTRSIVVRFIKIYII
;
A
#
# COMPACT_ATOMS: atom_id res chain seq x y z
N MET A 1 15.54 23.28 22.39
CA MET A 1 14.53 22.44 21.70
C MET A 1 15.31 21.65 20.67
N LYS A 2 15.52 20.34 20.90
CA LYS A 2 16.36 19.50 20.03
C LYS A 2 15.40 18.73 19.12
N GLU A 3 15.32 19.18 17.88
CA GLU A 3 14.64 18.48 16.81
C GLU A 3 15.49 17.26 16.44
N VAL A 4 14.92 16.06 16.59
CA VAL A 4 15.53 14.82 16.11
C VAL A 4 14.63 14.28 15.01
N HIS A 5 14.99 14.65 13.78
CA HIS A 5 14.48 14.06 12.57
C HIS A 5 15.38 12.87 12.23
N GLU A 6 15.00 11.67 12.67
CA GLU A 6 15.67 10.44 12.25
C GLU A 6 14.64 9.31 12.10
N GLY A 7 13.74 9.48 11.14
CA GLY A 7 13.03 8.35 10.55
C GLY A 7 13.91 7.82 9.41
N ALA A 8 14.58 6.69 9.64
CA ALA A 8 15.28 5.98 8.59
C ALA A 8 14.28 5.69 7.48
N PHE A 9 14.45 6.37 6.35
CA PHE A 9 13.90 5.99 5.06
C PHE A 9 14.31 4.53 4.84
N GLU A 10 13.43 3.58 5.15
CA GLU A 10 13.77 2.17 5.18
C GLU A 10 14.14 1.73 3.76
N THR A 11 15.43 1.48 3.61
CA THR A 11 16.06 0.92 2.43
C THR A 11 15.39 -0.41 2.09
N HIS A 12 15.01 -0.53 0.81
CA HIS A 12 14.48 -1.70 0.12
C HIS A 12 15.05 -3.01 0.68
N THR A 13 14.41 -3.56 1.70
CA THR A 13 14.84 -4.81 2.32
C THR A 13 13.94 -5.90 1.77
N ASN A 14 14.56 -6.94 1.20
CA ASN A 14 13.80 -8.09 0.72
C ASN A 14 13.02 -8.73 1.88
N ASN A 15 11.93 -9.44 1.56
CA ASN A 15 11.03 -10.05 2.54
C ASN A 15 11.77 -10.92 3.57
N HIS A 16 12.86 -11.57 3.16
CA HIS A 16 13.71 -12.37 4.04
C HIS A 16 14.49 -11.53 5.08
N ALA A 17 14.91 -10.31 4.75
CA ALA A 17 15.52 -9.39 5.70
C ALA A 17 14.49 -8.80 6.66
N LEU A 18 13.27 -8.52 6.18
CA LEU A 18 12.17 -8.02 7.01
C LEU A 18 11.67 -9.10 7.99
N ALA A 19 11.45 -10.33 7.52
CA ALA A 19 11.10 -11.48 8.33
C ALA A 19 12.12 -11.72 9.46
N ARG A 20 13.42 -11.64 9.13
CA ARG A 20 14.51 -11.74 10.11
C ARG A 20 14.51 -10.59 11.13
N LYS A 21 14.16 -9.37 10.73
CA LYS A 21 14.00 -8.25 11.67
C LYS A 21 12.84 -8.49 12.65
N ILE A 22 11.68 -8.91 12.13
CA ILE A 22 10.47 -9.20 12.91
C ILE A 22 10.70 -10.35 13.91
N LEU A 23 11.37 -11.41 13.47
CA LEU A 23 11.84 -12.49 14.35
C LEU A 23 12.81 -11.98 15.43
N ARG A 24 13.75 -11.11 15.07
CA ARG A 24 14.75 -10.55 16.00
C ARG A 24 14.12 -9.67 17.09
N VAL A 25 12.99 -9.02 16.80
CA VAL A 25 12.23 -8.24 17.79
C VAL A 25 11.18 -9.05 18.56
N GLY A 26 11.12 -10.37 18.35
CA GLY A 26 10.36 -11.30 19.20
C GLY A 26 8.89 -11.47 18.85
N TYR A 27 8.44 -10.97 17.70
CA TYR A 27 7.10 -11.28 17.20
C TYR A 27 7.14 -12.59 16.42
N TYR A 28 6.31 -13.55 16.82
CA TYR A 28 6.22 -14.86 16.18
C TYR A 28 4.75 -15.22 15.94
N TRP A 29 4.44 -15.76 14.77
CA TRP A 29 3.16 -16.40 14.47
C TRP A 29 3.40 -17.71 13.75
N THR A 30 2.52 -18.69 13.97
CA THR A 30 2.70 -20.09 13.51
C THR A 30 2.72 -20.26 12.00
N GLN A 31 2.24 -19.27 11.25
CA GLN A 31 2.21 -19.28 9.77
C GLN A 31 3.31 -18.41 9.14
N MET A 32 4.16 -17.78 9.95
CA MET A 32 5.13 -16.80 9.49
C MET A 32 6.05 -17.30 8.39
N GLU A 33 6.58 -18.52 8.51
CA GLU A 33 7.45 -19.10 7.47
C GLU A 33 6.69 -19.39 6.16
N SER A 34 5.39 -19.71 6.24
CA SER A 34 4.51 -19.89 5.09
C SER A 34 4.17 -18.55 4.43
N ASP A 35 3.87 -17.53 5.24
CA ASP A 35 3.52 -16.17 4.82
C ASP A 35 4.69 -15.36 4.24
N TYR A 36 5.93 -15.88 4.28
CA TYR A 36 7.06 -15.29 3.55
C TYR A 36 7.52 -16.15 2.38
N SER A 37 7.17 -17.44 2.38
CA SER A 37 7.59 -18.41 1.37
C SER A 37 6.52 -18.66 0.30
N THR A 38 5.30 -18.16 0.47
CA THR A 38 4.24 -18.33 -0.54
C THR A 38 4.21 -17.15 -1.52
N PRO A 39 3.89 -17.36 -2.81
CA PRO A 39 3.64 -16.27 -3.76
C PRO A 39 2.48 -15.36 -3.31
N TRP A 40 1.57 -15.87 -2.47
CA TRP A 40 0.38 -15.16 -1.96
C TRP A 40 0.68 -14.15 -0.85
N SER A 41 1.88 -14.20 -0.27
CA SER A 41 2.41 -13.19 0.64
C SER A 41 2.41 -11.78 0.01
N PHE A 42 2.45 -11.68 -1.33
CA PHE A 42 2.38 -10.42 -2.09
C PHE A 42 0.94 -9.94 -2.37
N SER A 43 -0.09 -10.70 -1.95
CA SER A 43 -1.47 -10.46 -2.37
C SER A 43 -2.31 -9.68 -1.36
N MET A 44 -1.72 -9.17 -0.28
CA MET A 44 -2.43 -8.37 0.71
C MET A 44 -2.33 -6.88 0.39
N TRP A 45 -3.39 -6.35 -0.19
CA TRP A 45 -3.52 -4.94 -0.57
C TRP A 45 -4.64 -4.26 0.22
N GLY A 46 -4.38 -3.05 0.71
CA GLY A 46 -5.40 -2.14 1.23
C GLY A 46 -5.81 -1.15 0.15
N LEU A 47 -7.11 -1.02 -0.13
CA LEU A 47 -7.65 -0.02 -1.06
C LEU A 47 -8.33 1.09 -0.27
N ASP A 48 -8.01 2.34 -0.59
CA ASP A 48 -8.63 3.53 -0.01
C ASP A 48 -9.03 4.54 -1.09
N THR A 49 -9.98 5.41 -0.74
CA THR A 49 -10.49 6.46 -1.62
C THR A 49 -10.44 7.80 -0.91
N ILE A 50 -9.62 8.73 -1.41
CA ILE A 50 -9.60 10.10 -0.91
C ILE A 50 -10.79 10.83 -1.56
N GLY A 51 -11.64 11.38 -0.69
CA GLY A 51 -12.91 12.01 -1.02
C GLY A 51 -12.78 13.26 -1.91
N PRO A 52 -13.94 13.85 -2.29
CA PRO A 52 -14.01 14.85 -3.34
C PRO A 52 -13.16 16.08 -2.98
N ILE A 53 -12.05 16.26 -3.71
CA ILE A 53 -11.23 17.45 -3.64
C ILE A 53 -12.03 18.58 -4.28
N GLU A 54 -12.27 19.66 -3.53
CA GLU A 54 -12.93 20.85 -4.06
C GLU A 54 -12.08 21.47 -5.18
N THR A 55 -12.48 21.26 -6.42
CA THR A 55 -11.86 21.90 -7.57
C THR A 55 -12.74 23.06 -8.04
N LYS A 56 -12.15 24.26 -8.17
CA LYS A 56 -12.81 25.45 -8.76
C LYS A 56 -13.37 25.22 -10.17
N VAL A 57 -12.95 24.13 -10.83
CA VAL A 57 -13.40 23.74 -12.17
C VAL A 57 -14.36 22.55 -12.05
N PRO A 58 -15.60 22.64 -12.56
CA PRO A 58 -16.48 21.48 -12.62
C PRO A 58 -15.85 20.42 -13.56
N ASN A 59 -15.87 19.15 -13.13
CA ASN A 59 -15.39 17.97 -13.86
C ASN A 59 -13.88 17.65 -13.85
N LYS A 60 -13.06 18.30 -13.01
CA LYS A 60 -11.66 17.86 -12.81
C LYS A 60 -11.58 16.72 -11.78
N HIS A 61 -10.56 15.86 -11.87
CA HIS A 61 -10.34 14.70 -10.98
C HIS A 61 -10.61 15.05 -9.51
N ARG A 62 -11.72 14.53 -8.97
CA ARG A 62 -12.19 14.83 -7.60
C ARG A 62 -11.76 13.77 -6.61
N PHE A 63 -11.49 12.57 -7.07
CA PHE A 63 -11.21 11.44 -6.22
C PHE A 63 -9.84 10.87 -6.54
N ILE A 64 -9.19 10.32 -5.53
CA ILE A 64 -7.94 9.59 -5.68
C ILE A 64 -8.18 8.18 -5.14
N LEU A 65 -7.95 7.17 -5.99
CA LEU A 65 -7.88 5.78 -5.58
C LEU A 65 -6.44 5.47 -5.22
N VAL A 66 -6.26 4.82 -4.07
CA VAL A 66 -4.95 4.43 -3.55
C VAL A 66 -5.01 2.95 -3.21
N ALA A 67 -4.08 2.16 -3.73
CA ALA A 67 -3.86 0.79 -3.28
C ALA A 67 -2.47 0.66 -2.68
N ILE A 68 -2.38 0.10 -1.46
CA ILE A 68 -1.14 -0.06 -0.71
C ILE A 68 -0.89 -1.54 -0.49
N GLU A 69 0.24 -2.03 -0.97
CA GLU A 69 0.74 -3.37 -0.67
C GLU A 69 1.25 -3.41 0.78
N TYR A 70 0.72 -4.32 1.59
CA TYR A 70 0.95 -4.29 3.04
C TYR A 70 2.41 -4.50 3.43
N PHE A 71 3.15 -5.35 2.70
CA PHE A 71 4.48 -5.81 3.07
C PHE A 71 5.59 -4.86 2.64
N THR A 72 5.55 -4.49 1.38
CA THR A 72 6.56 -3.65 0.74
C THR A 72 6.22 -2.16 0.88
N LYS A 73 4.98 -1.86 1.32
CA LYS A 73 4.40 -0.51 1.35
C LYS A 73 4.39 0.16 -0.03
N TRP A 74 4.44 -0.61 -1.11
CA TRP A 74 4.27 -0.07 -2.46
C TRP A 74 2.86 0.48 -2.63
N MET A 75 2.75 1.61 -3.32
CA MET A 75 1.50 2.34 -3.45
C MET A 75 1.22 2.67 -4.91
N GLU A 76 0.04 2.30 -5.38
CA GLU A 76 -0.50 2.66 -6.67
C GLU A 76 -1.58 3.73 -6.50
N VAL A 77 -1.47 4.82 -7.26
CA VAL A 77 -2.36 5.99 -7.11
C VAL A 77 -2.89 6.44 -8.47
N ALA A 78 -4.21 6.54 -8.58
CA ALA A 78 -4.86 7.08 -9.77
C ALA A 78 -5.98 8.06 -9.39
N SER A 79 -6.10 9.15 -10.13
CA SER A 79 -7.13 10.17 -9.89
C SER A 79 -8.30 10.01 -10.87
N TYR A 80 -9.53 10.26 -10.42
CA TYR A 80 -10.75 10.10 -11.21
C TYR A 80 -11.75 11.23 -10.99
N ALA A 81 -12.54 11.55 -12.01
CA ALA A 81 -13.62 12.53 -11.90
C ALA A 81 -14.80 12.05 -11.04
N SER A 82 -15.01 10.73 -10.97
CA SER A 82 -15.98 10.06 -10.09
C SER A 82 -15.44 8.67 -9.72
N VAL A 83 -15.86 8.11 -8.59
CA VAL A 83 -15.55 6.73 -8.21
C VAL A 83 -16.81 5.90 -8.41
N THR A 84 -16.78 5.02 -9.40
CA THR A 84 -17.84 4.04 -9.66
C THR A 84 -17.27 2.64 -9.56
N ARG A 85 -18.13 1.63 -9.37
CA ARG A 85 -17.70 0.22 -9.32
C ARG A 85 -16.87 -0.20 -10.53
N SER A 86 -17.23 0.26 -11.73
CA SER A 86 -16.50 -0.07 -12.96
C SER A 86 -15.08 0.52 -12.98
N ILE A 87 -14.90 1.72 -12.42
CA ILE A 87 -13.60 2.38 -12.29
C ILE A 87 -12.72 1.61 -11.31
N VAL A 88 -13.26 1.22 -10.15
CA VAL A 88 -12.53 0.43 -9.14
C VAL A 88 -12.11 -0.93 -9.68
N VAL A 89 -13.01 -1.66 -10.36
CA VAL A 89 -12.69 -2.95 -10.98
C VAL A 89 -11.61 -2.79 -12.06
N ARG A 90 -11.69 -1.74 -12.87
CA ARG A 90 -10.67 -1.45 -13.88
C ARG A 90 -9.33 -1.10 -13.26
N PHE A 91 -9.32 -0.32 -12.17
CA PHE A 91 -8.11 0.00 -11.43
C PHE A 91 -7.42 -1.28 -10.90
N ILE A 92 -8.17 -2.16 -10.25
CA ILE A 92 -7.63 -3.44 -9.73
C ILE A 92 -7.04 -4.28 -10.87
N LYS A 93 -7.71 -4.38 -12.02
CA LYS A 93 -7.23 -5.13 -13.18
C LYS A 93 -6.04 -4.55 -13.92
N ILE A 94 -5.72 -3.27 -13.70
CA ILE A 94 -4.61 -2.60 -14.37
C ILE A 94 -3.39 -2.52 -13.46
N TYR A 95 -3.63 -2.31 -12.16
CA TYR A 95 -2.56 -1.95 -11.21
C TYR A 95 -2.29 -3.03 -10.14
N ILE A 96 -3.17 -4.02 -9.96
CA ILE A 96 -3.03 -5.02 -8.87
C ILE A 96 -2.95 -6.46 -9.40
N ILE A 97 -3.82 -6.82 -10.36
CA ILE A 97 -3.85 -8.14 -11.01
C ILE A 97 -3.21 -8.02 -12.38
#